data_AF-A0A1C5BJF9-F1
#
_entry.id   AF-A0A1C5BJF9-F1
#
_cell.length_a   1.000
_cell.length_b   1.000
_cell.length_c   1.000
_cell.angle_alpha   90.00
_cell.angle_beta   90.00
_cell.angle_gamma   90.00
#
_symmetry.space_group_name_H-M   'P 1'
#
loop_
_entity.id
_entity.type
_entity.pdbx_description
1 polymer ?
#
loop_
_entity_poly.entity_id
_entity_poly.type
_entity_poly.pdbx_seq_one_letter_code
_entity_poly.pdbx_strand_id
1 'polypeptide(L)'
;MRGKPTAGPGKPLYRGMDRAALDLQYSPSSRVPSLQAYLDAYERLSARAHQNHPVRTALRYGPHPAELLDYFPAAGVAGRRCWCSSTAGTGRPWAGQHRLSRHRRYWPRGRLSP
;
A
#
# COMPACT_ATOMS: atom_id res chain seq x y z
N MET A 1 7.24 27.41 -29.19
CA MET A 1 6.62 27.09 -27.88
C MET A 1 5.10 27.05 -28.04
N ARG A 2 4.51 25.93 -28.49
CA ARG A 2 3.05 25.77 -28.52
C ARG A 2 2.63 25.17 -27.18
N GLY A 3 1.91 25.93 -26.36
CA GLY A 3 1.33 25.43 -25.12
C GLY A 3 0.47 24.20 -25.40
N LYS A 4 0.59 23.15 -24.57
CA LYS A 4 -0.32 22.00 -24.63
C LYS A 4 -1.76 22.54 -24.50
N PRO A 5 -2.71 22.07 -25.32
CA PRO A 5 -4.10 22.48 -25.17
C PRO A 5 -4.62 21.96 -23.83
N THR A 6 -4.62 22.81 -22.81
CA THR A 6 -5.44 22.63 -21.63
C THR A 6 -6.87 22.79 -22.11
N ALA A 7 -7.62 21.70 -22.20
CA ALA A 7 -9.04 21.79 -22.45
C ALA A 7 -9.63 22.74 -21.40
N GLY A 8 -10.22 23.84 -21.87
CA GLY A 8 -11.01 24.72 -21.04
C GLY A 8 -12.21 23.98 -20.44
N PRO A 9 -12.88 24.59 -19.46
CA PRO A 9 -14.10 24.03 -18.88
C PRO A 9 -15.10 23.65 -20.01
N GLY A 10 -15.70 22.47 -19.92
CA GLY A 10 -16.66 21.96 -20.90
C GLY A 10 -16.09 21.17 -22.09
N LYS A 11 -14.77 21.13 -22.35
CA LYS A 11 -14.21 20.27 -23.40
C LYS A 11 -13.80 18.90 -22.82
N PRO A 12 -14.25 17.78 -23.40
CA PRO A 12 -13.90 16.45 -22.89
C PRO A 12 -12.40 16.18 -23.05
N LEU A 13 -11.77 15.78 -21.94
CA LEU A 13 -10.37 15.39 -21.84
C LEU A 13 -10.19 13.88 -21.82
N TYR A 14 -10.98 13.18 -20.99
CA TYR A 14 -10.82 11.75 -20.77
C TYR A 14 -12.17 11.07 -20.55
N ARG A 15 -12.47 10.03 -21.32
CA ARG A 15 -13.72 9.25 -21.23
C ARG A 15 -14.99 10.14 -21.18
N GLY A 16 -15.03 11.19 -22.00
CA GLY A 16 -16.15 12.14 -22.04
C GLY A 16 -16.21 13.13 -20.87
N MET A 17 -15.31 13.03 -19.88
CA MET A 17 -15.21 13.97 -18.77
C MET A 17 -14.35 15.17 -19.16
N ASP A 18 -14.81 16.35 -18.80
CA ASP A 18 -14.02 17.58 -18.91
C ASP A 18 -13.06 17.73 -17.71
N ARG A 19 -12.30 18.83 -17.70
CA ARG A 19 -11.32 19.08 -16.64
C ARG A 19 -11.94 19.18 -15.25
N ALA A 20 -13.07 19.87 -15.13
CA ALA A 20 -13.74 20.08 -13.84
C ALA A 20 -14.26 18.77 -13.25
N ALA A 21 -14.86 17.91 -14.09
CA ALA A 21 -15.30 16.59 -13.68
C ALA A 21 -14.13 15.70 -13.21
N LEU A 22 -12.98 15.79 -13.87
CA LEU A 22 -11.78 15.06 -13.45
C LEU A 22 -11.21 15.59 -12.14
N ASP A 23 -11.12 16.91 -11.97
CA ASP A 23 -10.59 17.51 -10.73
C ASP A 23 -11.43 17.09 -9.51
N LEU A 24 -12.76 16.97 -9.66
CA LEU A 24 -13.64 16.41 -8.62
C LEU A 24 -13.36 14.92 -8.33
N GLN A 25 -13.14 14.10 -9.36
CA GLN A 25 -12.90 12.67 -9.18
C GLN A 25 -11.52 12.33 -8.60
N TYR A 26 -10.53 13.17 -8.88
CA TYR A 26 -9.16 13.08 -8.35
C TYR A 26 -9.00 13.78 -7.00
N SER A 27 -10.05 14.42 -6.47
CA SER A 27 -10.07 15.01 -5.14
C SER A 27 -10.51 13.96 -4.10
N PRO A 28 -9.60 13.46 -3.23
CA PRO A 28 -9.97 12.52 -2.19
C PRO A 28 -10.87 13.16 -1.13
N SER A 29 -10.71 14.46 -0.87
CA SER A 29 -11.50 15.21 0.10
C SER A 29 -12.98 15.30 -0.30
N SER A 30 -13.30 15.28 -1.59
CA SER A 30 -14.67 15.33 -2.07
C SER A 30 -15.48 14.06 -1.80
N ARG A 31 -14.84 12.96 -1.36
CA ARG A 31 -15.50 11.68 -1.06
C ARG A 31 -15.65 11.37 0.42
N VAL A 32 -15.09 12.19 1.32
CA VAL A 32 -15.09 11.93 2.76
C VAL A 32 -15.52 13.16 3.54
N PRO A 33 -16.24 13.02 4.67
CA PRO A 33 -16.66 14.16 5.49
C PRO A 33 -15.49 14.98 6.06
N SER A 34 -14.37 14.34 6.38
CA SER A 34 -13.15 15.01 6.84
C SER A 34 -11.91 14.25 6.38
N LEU A 35 -11.18 14.82 5.42
CA LEU A 35 -9.89 14.27 4.99
C LEU A 35 -8.86 14.32 6.13
N GLN A 36 -8.88 15.38 6.93
CA GLN A 36 -7.93 15.57 8.03
C GLN A 36 -8.01 14.43 9.04
N ALA A 37 -9.21 13.97 9.40
CA ALA A 37 -9.38 12.85 10.31
C ALA A 37 -8.69 11.56 9.83
N TYR A 38 -8.65 11.32 8.51
CA TYR A 38 -7.92 10.20 7.93
C TYR A 38 -6.41 10.40 7.97
N LEU A 39 -5.93 11.63 7.70
CA LEU A 39 -4.50 11.96 7.77
C LEU A 39 -3.97 11.82 9.20
N ASP A 40 -4.70 12.34 10.19
CA ASP A 40 -4.33 12.23 11.61
C ASP A 40 -4.32 10.77 12.08
N ALA A 41 -5.33 9.99 11.66
CA ALA A 41 -5.36 8.56 11.96
C ALA A 41 -4.20 7.82 11.29
N TYR A 42 -3.86 8.17 10.05
CA TYR A 42 -2.74 7.59 9.32
C TYR A 42 -1.41 7.87 10.00
N GLU A 43 -1.15 9.11 10.41
CA GLU A 43 0.05 9.49 11.16
C GLU A 43 0.17 8.70 12.45
N ARG A 44 -0.88 8.70 13.29
CA ARG A 44 -0.90 7.99 14.57
C ARG A 44 -0.67 6.49 14.40
N LEU A 45 -1.31 5.86 13.43
CA LEU A 45 -1.17 4.42 13.18
C LEU A 45 0.20 4.07 12.60
N SER A 46 0.76 4.93 11.74
CA SER A 46 2.11 4.74 11.18
C SER A 46 3.19 4.88 12.26
N ALA A 47 3.10 5.91 13.11
CA ALA A 47 3.99 6.06 14.26
C ALA A 47 3.91 4.85 15.20
N ARG A 48 2.70 4.35 15.46
CA ARG A 48 2.50 3.12 16.24
C ARG A 48 3.13 1.91 15.56
N ALA A 49 3.07 1.79 14.24
CA ALA A 49 3.71 0.69 13.52
C ALA A 49 5.24 0.76 13.65
N HIS A 50 5.84 1.95 13.54
CA HIS A 50 7.29 2.14 13.70
C HIS A 50 7.78 1.75 15.10
N GLN A 51 6.96 1.98 16.13
CA GLN A 51 7.29 1.61 17.52
C GLN A 51 7.14 0.11 17.80
N ASN A 52 6.17 -0.55 17.16
CA ASN A 52 5.79 -1.93 17.49
C ASN A 52 6.43 -3.00 16.59
N HIS A 53 7.14 -2.60 15.54
CA HIS A 53 7.75 -3.52 14.58
C HIS A 53 9.24 -3.20 14.38
N PRO A 54 10.10 -4.23 14.25
CA PRO A 54 11.45 -4.01 13.75
C PRO A 54 11.36 -3.30 12.40
N VAL A 55 12.08 -2.19 12.25
CA VAL A 55 12.08 -1.38 11.04
C VAL A 55 13.51 -0.93 10.74
N ARG A 56 13.87 -0.95 9.45
CA ARG A 56 15.07 -0.31 8.92
C ARG A 56 14.61 0.95 8.20
N THR A 57 14.83 2.11 8.80
CA THR A 57 14.34 3.38 8.28
C THR A 57 15.36 4.04 7.35
N ALA A 58 14.87 4.97 6.52
CA ALA A 58 15.69 5.85 5.68
C ALA A 58 16.68 5.11 4.76
N LEU A 59 16.29 3.95 4.22
CA LEU A 59 17.09 3.24 3.23
C LEU A 59 17.07 3.99 1.90
N ARG A 60 18.23 4.45 1.44
CA ARG A 60 18.37 5.10 0.13
C ARG A 60 18.27 4.10 -1.00
N TYR A 61 17.42 4.39 -1.98
CA TYR A 61 17.36 3.62 -3.23
C TYR A 61 17.76 4.45 -4.46
N GLY A 62 18.01 5.75 -4.29
CA GLY A 62 18.46 6.63 -5.35
C GLY A 62 19.14 7.91 -4.81
N PRO A 63 19.61 8.78 -5.71
CA PRO A 63 20.38 9.97 -5.36
C PRO A 63 19.55 11.11 -4.75
N HIS A 64 18.24 11.17 -5.00
CA HIS A 64 17.42 12.28 -4.54
C HIS A 64 17.19 12.19 -3.01
N PRO A 65 17.18 13.32 -2.26
CA PRO A 65 17.00 13.29 -0.81
C PRO A 65 15.73 12.57 -0.32
N ALA A 66 14.66 12.58 -1.12
CA ALA A 66 13.39 11.92 -0.82
C ALA A 66 13.30 10.45 -1.30
N GLU A 67 14.32 9.92 -1.98
CA GLU A 67 14.36 8.53 -2.43
C GLU A 67 14.78 7.59 -1.28
N LEU A 68 13.92 7.57 -0.26
CA LEU A 68 14.08 6.79 0.98
C LEU A 68 12.95 5.77 1.12
N LEU A 69 13.26 4.65 1.78
CA LEU A 69 12.31 3.58 2.09
C LEU A 69 12.47 3.13 3.54
N ASP A 70 11.33 2.85 4.18
CA ASP A 70 11.28 2.14 5.46
C ASP A 70 10.94 0.66 5.22
N TYR A 71 11.81 -0.24 5.67
CA TYR A 71 11.67 -1.69 5.48
C TYR A 71 11.33 -2.39 6.80
N PHE A 72 10.17 -3.07 6.82
CA PHE A 72 9.66 -3.83 7.95
C PHE A 72 9.87 -5.33 7.71
N PRO A 73 10.97 -5.94 8.21
CA PRO A 73 11.16 -7.38 8.08
C PRO A 73 10.09 -8.18 8.85
N ALA A 74 9.69 -9.32 8.31
CA ALA A 74 8.84 -10.26 9.02
C ALA A 74 9.57 -10.81 10.26
N ALA A 75 8.88 -10.85 11.40
CA ALA A 75 9.38 -11.51 12.61
C ALA A 75 9.38 -13.04 12.36
N GLY A 76 10.56 -13.58 12.08
CA GLY A 76 10.76 -14.98 11.71
C GLY A 76 10.68 -15.18 10.20
N VAL A 77 11.85 -15.17 9.54
CA VAL A 77 12.66 -16.39 9.45
C VAL A 77 14.13 -15.98 9.26
N ALA A 78 14.90 -15.96 10.34
CA ALA A 78 16.34 -16.15 10.22
C ALA A 78 16.51 -17.59 9.68
N GLY A 79 16.65 -17.72 8.36
CA GLY A 79 16.81 -19.02 7.69
C GLY A 79 15.54 -19.65 7.13
N ARG A 80 14.84 -19.00 6.18
CA ARG A 80 14.11 -19.82 5.18
C ARG A 80 15.18 -20.44 4.31
N ARG A 81 15.58 -21.67 4.63
CA ARG A 81 16.40 -22.48 3.72
C ARG A 81 15.71 -22.47 2.35
N CYS A 82 16.46 -22.16 1.31
CA CYS A 82 15.96 -22.25 -0.06
C CYS A 82 15.39 -23.65 -0.29
N TRP A 83 14.14 -23.75 -0.73
CA TRP A 83 13.50 -25.04 -1.02
C TRP A 83 14.28 -25.82 -2.10
N CYS A 84 15.04 -25.15 -2.96
CA CYS A 84 15.87 -25.81 -3.97
C CYS A 84 17.05 -26.66 -3.43
N SER A 85 17.36 -26.66 -2.13
CA SER A 85 18.51 -27.41 -1.59
C SER A 85 18.21 -28.87 -1.20
N SER A 86 17.08 -29.45 -1.61
CA SER A 86 16.80 -30.89 -1.43
C SER A 86 17.01 -31.65 -2.74
N THR A 87 18.27 -31.74 -3.19
CA THR A 87 18.67 -32.75 -4.17
C THR A 87 18.96 -34.05 -3.42
N ALA A 88 17.91 -34.84 -3.15
CA ALA A 88 17.99 -36.28 -2.99
C ALA A 88 16.58 -36.88 -2.92
N GLY A 89 16.26 -37.76 -3.87
CA GLY A 89 15.21 -38.76 -3.69
C GLY A 89 13.86 -38.43 -4.33
N THR A 90 13.69 -38.93 -5.56
CA THR A 90 12.43 -39.37 -6.18
C THR A 90 11.23 -39.54 -5.25
N GLY A 91 10.16 -38.76 -5.49
CA GLY A 91 8.83 -39.03 -4.94
C GLY A 91 7.90 -37.82 -4.88
N ARG A 92 7.00 -37.67 -5.86
CA ARG A 92 5.75 -36.90 -5.72
C ARG A 92 4.68 -37.84 -5.11
N PRO A 93 3.66 -37.36 -4.37
CA PRO A 93 2.81 -36.26 -4.82
C PRO A 93 2.33 -35.26 -3.75
N TRP A 94 1.69 -34.22 -4.29
CA TRP A 94 0.92 -33.18 -3.63
C TRP A 94 -0.15 -33.80 -2.72
N ALA A 95 -0.05 -33.59 -1.41
CA ALA A 95 -1.10 -33.89 -0.45
C ALA A 95 -1.42 -32.60 0.31
N GLY A 96 -2.60 -32.04 0.02
CA GLY A 96 -3.11 -30.88 0.74
C GLY A 96 -3.24 -31.16 2.22
N GLN A 97 -2.76 -30.25 3.05
CA GLN A 97 -3.28 -30.09 4.41
C GLN A 97 -3.45 -28.62 4.71
N HIS A 98 -4.72 -28.24 4.82
CA HIS A 98 -5.18 -27.04 5.48
C HIS A 98 -4.53 -26.94 6.86
N ARG A 99 -3.81 -25.85 7.11
CA ARG A 99 -3.71 -25.28 8.46
C ARG A 99 -4.07 -23.81 8.37
N LEU A 100 -5.33 -23.54 8.68
CA LEU A 100 -5.87 -22.22 8.98
C LEU A 100 -5.10 -21.62 10.18
N SER A 101 -3.95 -21.00 9.93
CA SER A 101 -3.25 -20.21 10.94
C SER A 101 -3.65 -18.75 10.81
N ARG A 102 -4.72 -18.42 11.54
CA ARG A 102 -5.15 -17.11 12.02
C ARG A 102 -4.57 -15.90 11.28
N HIS A 103 -5.38 -15.34 10.38
CA HIS A 103 -5.30 -13.94 9.99
C HIS A 103 -5.16 -13.04 11.22
N ARG A 104 -3.98 -12.47 11.46
CA ARG A 104 -3.88 -11.21 12.21
C ARG A 104 -4.25 -10.10 11.23
N ARG A 105 -5.55 -9.82 11.14
CA ARG A 105 -6.11 -8.69 10.39
C ARG A 105 -5.57 -7.40 10.99
N TYR A 106 -4.59 -6.79 10.33
CA TYR A 106 -4.04 -5.46 10.65
C TYR A 106 -4.91 -4.32 10.10
N TRP A 107 -6.23 -4.45 10.16
CA TRP A 107 -7.16 -3.37 9.81
C TRP A 107 -8.35 -3.43 10.77
N PRO A 108 -8.61 -2.38 11.58
CA PRO A 108 -9.86 -2.31 12.31
C PRO A 108 -10.98 -2.13 11.28
N ARG A 109 -11.92 -3.09 11.23
CA ARG A 109 -13.22 -2.86 10.61
C ARG A 109 -13.91 -1.79 11.45
N GLY A 110 -13.84 -0.54 11.01
CA GLY A 110 -14.75 0.50 11.49
C GLY A 110 -16.17 0.06 11.16
N ARG A 111 -16.97 -0.20 12.19
CA ARG A 111 -18.42 -0.35 12.06
C ARG A 111 -18.98 1.01 11.65
N LEU A 112 -19.40 1.13 10.40
CA LEU A 112 -20.48 2.03 10.05
C LEU A 112 -21.76 1.36 10.55
N SER A 113 -22.42 2.01 11.50
CA SER A 113 -23.77 1.71 11.96
C SER A 113 -24.64 2.94 11.68
N PRO A 114 -25.96 2.74 11.49
CA PRO A 114 -26.79 3.42 10.50
C PRO A 114 -27.14 4.88 10.82
#